data_AF-A0ABD2GK38-F1
#
_entry.id   AF-A0ABD2GK38-F1
#
_cell.length_a   1.000
_cell.length_b   1.000
_cell.length_c   1.000
_cell.angle_alpha   90.00
_cell.angle_beta   90.00
_cell.angle_gamma   90.00
#
_symmetry.space_group_name_H-M   'P 1'
#
loop_
_entity.id
_entity.type
_entity.pdbx_description
1 polymer ?
#
loop_
_entity_poly.entity_id
_entity_poly.type
_entity_poly.pdbx_seq_one_letter_code
_entity_poly.pdbx_strand_id
1 'polypeptide(L)'
;MRPFLSIMHAKAHSWLCELRWGGRNQKGAGNTIGEEVEQVNSFLSRAAICSKYMSKAVRTDMLTIQASGWNKRKAANLEQTLAKRYMKTVQRITEATEDLEKLTAELSLQDDQVQQWVSDVQQWTTGTPIQNDLQKTIEGLYLSIKQRTFQLYRQSGGNKR
;
A
#
# COMPACT_ATOMS: atom_id res chain seq x y z
N MET A 1 16.34 -1.35 -11.38
CA MET A 1 15.36 -1.18 -10.28
C MET A 1 14.02 -1.75 -10.74
N ARG A 2 13.32 -2.51 -9.88
CA ARG A 2 11.94 -2.94 -10.19
C ARG A 2 10.98 -1.76 -9.93
N PRO A 3 10.01 -1.50 -10.82
CA PRO A 3 8.95 -0.53 -10.55
C PRO A 3 8.21 -0.87 -9.26
N PHE A 4 7.81 0.14 -8.50
CA PHE A 4 7.10 -0.03 -7.22
C PHE A 4 5.90 0.92 -7.19
N LEU A 5 4.70 0.37 -7.01
CA LEU A 5 3.49 1.15 -6.74
C LEU A 5 3.23 1.17 -5.24
N SER A 6 2.99 2.37 -4.70
CA SER A 6 2.56 2.53 -3.31
C SER A 6 1.24 1.80 -3.06
N ILE A 7 0.94 1.47 -1.81
CA ILE A 7 -0.23 0.66 -1.45
C ILE A 7 -1.53 1.35 -1.90
N MET A 8 -1.68 2.67 -1.73
CA MET A 8 -2.89 3.35 -2.19
C MET A 8 -2.89 3.53 -3.70
N HIS A 9 -1.76 3.88 -4.32
CA HIS A 9 -1.73 4.08 -5.76
C HIS A 9 -2.02 2.77 -6.50
N ALA A 10 -1.42 1.65 -6.07
CA ALA A 10 -1.70 0.33 -6.63
C ALA A 10 -3.20 0.00 -6.66
N LYS A 11 -3.94 0.39 -5.61
CA LYS A 11 -5.39 0.17 -5.52
C LYS A 11 -6.23 0.95 -6.54
N ALA A 12 -5.70 2.03 -7.10
CA ALA A 12 -6.36 2.80 -8.15
C ALA A 12 -6.13 2.19 -9.55
N HIS A 13 -5.21 1.24 -9.69
CA HIS A 13 -4.96 0.53 -10.95
C HIS A 13 -5.82 -0.73 -11.08
N SER A 14 -5.71 -1.37 -12.24
CA SER A 14 -6.29 -2.70 -12.46
C SER A 14 -5.72 -3.72 -11.47
N TRP A 15 -6.50 -4.77 -11.19
CA TRP A 15 -6.12 -5.88 -10.32
C TRP A 15 -4.73 -6.45 -10.67
N LEU A 16 -4.47 -6.70 -11.95
CA LEU A 16 -3.19 -7.25 -12.43
C LEU A 16 -2.02 -6.32 -12.12
N CYS A 17 -2.20 -5.01 -12.22
CA CYS A 17 -1.18 -4.02 -11.86
C CYS A 17 -0.93 -4.00 -10.34
N GLU A 18 -1.99 -4.06 -9.53
CA GLU A 18 -1.88 -4.14 -8.07
C GLU A 18 -1.14 -5.41 -7.64
N LEU A 19 -1.45 -6.53 -8.27
CA LEU A 19 -0.83 -7.82 -7.98
C LEU A 19 0.67 -7.83 -8.35
N ARG A 20 1.02 -7.30 -9.53
CA ARG A 20 2.39 -7.29 -10.05
C ARG A 20 3.29 -6.26 -9.37
N TRP A 21 2.78 -5.05 -9.18
CA TRP A 21 3.58 -3.88 -8.83
C TRP A 21 3.27 -3.32 -7.44
N GLY A 22 2.20 -3.78 -6.78
CA GLY A 22 1.85 -3.34 -5.44
C GLY A 22 2.91 -3.73 -4.42
N GLY A 23 3.30 -2.77 -3.58
CA GLY A 23 4.40 -2.95 -2.62
C GLY A 23 4.28 -4.18 -1.71
N ARG A 24 3.06 -4.58 -1.32
CA ARG A 24 2.83 -5.76 -0.48
C ARG A 24 3.20 -7.08 -1.15
N ASN A 25 3.17 -7.14 -2.48
CA ASN A 25 3.42 -8.35 -3.26
C ASN A 25 4.87 -8.43 -3.73
N GLN A 26 5.70 -7.42 -3.43
CA GLN A 26 7.09 -7.37 -3.85
C GLN A 26 8.06 -7.79 -2.74
N LYS A 27 8.85 -8.82 -3.03
CA LYS A 27 9.96 -9.22 -2.15
C LYS A 27 10.94 -8.07 -1.97
N GLY A 28 11.27 -7.75 -0.72
CA GLY A 28 12.20 -6.68 -0.36
C GLY A 28 11.57 -5.29 -0.18
N ALA A 29 10.28 -5.11 -0.49
CA ALA A 29 9.57 -3.86 -0.18
C ALA A 29 9.36 -3.65 1.34
N GLY A 30 9.34 -4.74 2.11
CA GLY A 30 8.96 -4.71 3.52
C GLY A 30 7.51 -4.24 3.70
N ASN A 31 7.16 -3.79 4.91
CA ASN A 31 5.83 -3.24 5.21
C ASN A 31 5.74 -1.73 4.91
N THR A 32 6.42 -1.27 3.86
CA THR A 32 6.36 0.15 3.47
C THR A 32 5.04 0.47 2.79
N ILE A 33 4.49 1.64 3.09
CA ILE A 33 3.29 2.15 2.42
C ILE A 33 3.63 2.62 1.01
N GLY A 34 4.88 3.07 0.81
CA GLY A 34 5.30 3.62 -0.48
C GLY A 34 4.93 5.09 -0.68
N GLU A 35 4.48 5.78 0.37
CA GLU A 35 3.95 7.15 0.33
C GLU A 35 4.83 8.15 1.06
N GLU A 36 6.13 7.86 1.12
CA GLU A 36 7.08 8.68 1.88
C GLU A 36 7.25 10.08 1.24
N VAL A 37 7.07 10.19 -0.09
CA VAL A 37 7.07 11.48 -0.81
C VAL A 37 5.81 12.28 -0.48
N GLU A 38 4.65 11.63 -0.46
CA GLU A 38 3.36 12.22 -0.15
C GLU A 38 3.30 12.71 1.30
N GLN A 39 3.95 12.02 2.23
CA GLN A 39 4.09 12.47 3.62
C GLN A 39 4.91 13.77 3.72
N VAL A 40 6.03 13.87 3.00
CA VAL A 40 6.85 15.09 2.95
C VAL A 40 6.07 16.22 2.29
N ASN A 41 5.38 15.94 1.18
CA ASN A 41 4.56 16.92 0.49
C ASN A 41 3.42 17.43 1.39
N SER A 42 2.77 16.54 2.14
CA SER A 42 1.75 16.91 3.12
C SER A 42 2.34 17.82 4.21
N PHE A 43 3.53 17.48 4.74
CA PHE A 43 4.22 18.30 5.71
C PHE A 43 4.53 19.70 5.19
N LEU A 44 5.09 19.80 3.98
CA LEU A 44 5.50 21.05 3.35
C LEU A 44 4.32 21.88 2.86
N SER A 45 3.18 21.26 2.51
CA SER A 45 1.99 21.97 2.05
C SER A 45 1.49 23.02 3.06
N ARG A 46 1.73 22.79 4.36
CA ARG A 46 1.40 23.75 5.44
C ARG A 46 2.20 25.06 5.34
N ALA A 47 3.39 25.03 4.75
CA ALA A 47 4.18 26.23 4.49
C ALA A 47 3.63 27.05 3.30
N ALA A 48 2.72 26.52 2.50
CA ALA A 48 2.14 27.25 1.37
C ALA A 48 1.38 28.51 1.83
N ILE A 49 0.69 28.44 2.97
CA ILE A 49 -0.10 29.55 3.51
C ILE A 49 0.82 30.72 3.89
N CYS A 50 1.90 30.46 4.64
CA CYS A 50 2.82 31.51 5.08
C CYS A 50 3.77 31.99 3.97
N SER A 51 4.00 31.19 2.92
CA SER A 51 4.92 31.52 1.83
C SER A 51 4.30 32.18 0.60
N LYS A 52 2.98 32.36 0.60
CA LYS A 52 2.23 32.96 -0.51
C LYS A 52 2.72 34.37 -0.86
N TYR A 53 2.92 35.21 0.16
CA TYR A 53 3.32 36.62 0.00
C TYR A 53 4.82 36.86 0.17
N MET A 54 5.61 35.80 0.37
CA MET A 54 7.06 35.89 0.47
C MET A 54 7.70 36.16 -0.89
N SER A 55 8.83 36.88 -0.89
CA SER A 55 9.69 36.96 -2.07
C SER A 55 10.25 35.56 -2.42
N LYS A 56 10.71 35.38 -3.66
CA LYS A 56 11.26 34.11 -4.13
C LYS A 56 12.41 33.62 -3.24
N ALA A 57 13.30 34.51 -2.82
CA ALA A 57 14.44 34.18 -1.96
C ALA A 57 13.96 33.66 -0.60
N VAL A 58 13.12 34.45 0.10
CA VAL A 58 12.61 34.10 1.43
C VAL A 58 11.78 32.80 1.41
N ARG A 59 11.01 32.57 0.35
CA ARG A 59 10.28 31.29 0.17
C ARG A 59 11.23 30.10 0.07
N THR A 60 12.31 30.24 -0.69
CA THR A 60 13.30 29.17 -0.88
C THR A 60 13.99 28.82 0.43
N ASP A 61 14.38 29.84 1.21
CA ASP A 61 15.00 29.65 2.52
C ASP A 61 14.05 28.97 3.51
N MET A 62 12.78 29.44 3.57
CA MET A 62 11.76 28.84 4.42
C MET A 62 11.55 27.35 4.10
N LEU A 63 11.36 26.99 2.82
CA LEU A 63 11.19 25.59 2.41
C LEU A 63 12.42 24.74 2.76
N THR A 64 13.62 25.29 2.58
CA THR A 64 14.89 24.62 2.91
C THR A 64 15.00 24.34 4.41
N ILE A 65 14.65 25.31 5.26
CA ILE A 65 14.64 25.15 6.71
C ILE A 65 13.62 24.08 7.12
N GLN A 66 12.41 24.11 6.55
CA GLN A 66 11.35 23.14 6.86
C GLN A 66 11.75 21.71 6.46
N ALA A 67 12.31 21.53 5.26
CA ALA A 67 12.80 20.24 4.78
C ALA A 67 13.99 19.73 5.63
N SER A 68 14.92 20.61 5.99
CA SER A 68 16.04 20.27 6.89
C SER A 68 15.54 19.85 8.28
N GLY A 69 14.56 20.57 8.82
CA GLY A 69 13.91 20.22 10.09
C GLY A 69 13.18 18.88 10.02
N TRP A 70 12.53 18.57 8.90
CA TRP A 70 11.93 17.24 8.67
C TRP A 70 12.99 16.13 8.70
N ASN A 71 14.10 16.31 7.98
CA ASN A 71 15.19 15.31 7.96
C ASN A 71 15.79 15.09 9.35
N LYS A 72 16.00 16.17 10.11
CA LYS A 72 16.47 16.08 11.51
C LYS A 72 15.51 15.27 12.39
N ARG A 73 14.20 15.58 12.32
CA ARG A 73 13.18 14.81 13.06
C ARG A 73 13.12 13.35 12.61
N LYS A 74 13.21 13.09 11.31
CA LYS A 74 13.22 11.73 10.76
C LYS A 74 14.40 10.93 11.31
N ALA A 75 15.59 11.51 11.33
CA ALA A 75 16.78 10.86 11.89
C ALA A 75 16.63 10.61 13.41
N ALA A 76 16.16 11.62 14.16
CA ALA A 76 16.00 11.55 15.61
C ALA A 76 14.85 10.65 16.09
N ASN A 77 13.95 10.20 15.21
CA ASN A 77 12.85 9.29 15.54
C ASN A 77 12.97 7.95 14.81
N LEU A 78 14.11 7.71 14.14
CA LEU A 78 14.26 6.56 13.26
C LEU A 78 14.16 5.25 14.05
N GLU A 79 14.86 5.18 15.18
CA GLU A 79 14.92 4.02 16.07
C GLU A 79 13.53 3.67 16.62
N GLN A 80 12.79 4.65 17.11
CA GLN A 80 11.41 4.42 17.61
C GLN A 80 10.47 4.01 16.49
N THR A 81 10.60 4.62 15.31
CA THR A 81 9.76 4.30 14.16
C THR A 81 10.01 2.88 13.68
N LEU A 82 11.28 2.46 13.59
CA LEU A 82 11.66 1.11 13.20
C LEU A 82 11.19 0.07 14.23
N ALA A 83 11.37 0.32 15.53
CA ALA A 83 10.90 -0.58 16.58
C ALA A 83 9.37 -0.77 16.52
N LYS A 84 8.60 0.32 16.41
CA LYS A 84 7.14 0.26 16.28
C LYS A 84 6.71 -0.47 15.01
N ARG A 85 7.38 -0.23 13.88
CA ARG A 85 7.10 -0.93 12.61
C ARG A 85 7.39 -2.43 12.75
N TYR A 86 8.50 -2.81 13.39
CA TYR A 86 8.85 -4.19 13.64
C TYR A 86 7.79 -4.91 14.47
N MET A 87 7.41 -4.36 15.63
CA MET A 87 6.38 -4.96 16.50
C MET A 87 5.06 -5.19 15.75
N LYS A 88 4.59 -4.19 14.99
CA LYS A 88 3.38 -4.31 14.17
C LYS A 88 3.52 -5.37 13.08
N THR A 89 4.68 -5.46 12.45
CA THR A 89 4.93 -6.47 11.42
C THR A 89 4.95 -7.88 12.00
N VAL A 90 5.57 -8.09 13.17
CA VAL A 90 5.55 -9.39 13.86
C VAL A 90 4.13 -9.80 14.20
N GLN A 91 3.36 -8.90 14.84
CA GLN A 91 1.95 -9.15 15.13
C GLN A 91 1.16 -9.52 13.87
N ARG A 92 1.36 -8.77 12.79
CA ARG A 92 0.65 -9.02 11.53
C ARG A 92 1.01 -10.35 10.87
N ILE A 93 2.27 -10.79 11.03
CA ILE A 93 2.70 -12.11 10.57
C ILE A 93 1.97 -13.19 11.35
N THR A 94 1.92 -13.09 12.68
CA THR A 94 1.19 -14.04 13.52
C THR A 94 -0.28 -14.13 13.12
N GLU A 95 -0.98 -13.01 13.02
CA GLU A 95 -2.39 -12.97 12.59
C GLU A 95 -2.58 -13.60 11.20
N ALA A 96 -1.73 -13.25 10.23
CA ALA A 96 -1.85 -13.75 8.87
C ALA A 96 -1.53 -15.25 8.76
N THR A 97 -0.61 -15.76 9.59
CA THR A 97 -0.31 -17.20 9.67
C THR A 97 -1.49 -17.97 10.26
N GLU A 98 -2.07 -17.49 11.37
CA GLU A 98 -3.26 -18.10 11.98
C GLU A 98 -4.46 -18.10 11.03
N ASP A 99 -4.71 -16.98 10.34
CA ASP A 99 -5.76 -16.87 9.32
C ASP A 99 -5.54 -17.85 8.16
N LEU A 100 -4.29 -18.01 7.70
CA LEU A 100 -3.95 -18.94 6.62
C LEU A 100 -4.14 -20.39 7.06
N GLU A 101 -3.66 -20.77 8.24
CA GLU A 101 -3.83 -22.11 8.81
C GLU A 101 -5.31 -22.47 8.91
N LYS A 102 -6.12 -21.55 9.45
CA LYS A 102 -7.57 -21.72 9.53
C LYS A 102 -8.21 -21.94 8.15
N LEU A 103 -7.89 -21.10 7.17
CA LEU A 103 -8.43 -21.23 5.81
C LEU A 103 -7.99 -22.54 5.14
N THR A 104 -6.74 -22.95 5.32
CA THR A 104 -6.24 -24.21 4.76
C THR A 104 -6.94 -25.42 5.38
N ALA A 105 -7.21 -25.39 6.68
CA ALA A 105 -7.97 -26.44 7.36
C ALA A 105 -9.44 -26.47 6.90
N GLU A 106 -10.11 -25.33 6.82
CA GLU A 106 -11.51 -25.22 6.37
C GLU A 106 -11.70 -25.73 4.93
N LEU A 107 -10.72 -25.48 4.06
CA LEU A 107 -10.76 -25.88 2.65
C LEU A 107 -10.06 -27.23 2.38
N SER A 108 -9.52 -27.88 3.42
CA SER A 108 -8.75 -29.13 3.30
C SER A 108 -7.60 -29.04 2.29
N LEU A 109 -6.93 -27.90 2.24
CA LEU A 109 -5.84 -27.62 1.31
C LEU A 109 -4.48 -28.04 1.89
N GLN A 110 -3.63 -28.58 1.03
CA GLN A 110 -2.23 -28.87 1.34
C GLN A 110 -1.34 -27.65 1.02
N ASP A 111 -0.18 -27.55 1.67
CA ASP A 111 0.73 -26.41 1.49
C ASP A 111 1.23 -26.27 0.05
N ASP A 112 1.49 -27.39 -0.64
CA ASP A 112 1.89 -27.41 -2.05
C ASP A 112 0.83 -26.80 -2.97
N GLN A 113 -0.45 -27.02 -2.68
CA GLN A 113 -1.57 -26.42 -3.42
C GLN A 113 -1.62 -24.91 -3.22
N VAL A 114 -1.33 -24.41 -2.02
CA VAL A 114 -1.25 -22.98 -1.74
C VAL A 114 -0.08 -22.34 -2.48
N GLN A 115 1.10 -22.96 -2.44
CA GLN A 115 2.28 -22.48 -3.16
C GLN A 115 2.06 -22.47 -4.68
N GLN A 116 1.43 -23.52 -5.22
CA GLN A 116 1.08 -23.60 -6.63
C GLN A 116 0.11 -22.47 -7.02
N TRP A 117 -0.93 -22.23 -6.22
CA TRP A 117 -1.87 -21.15 -6.47
C TRP A 117 -1.19 -19.77 -6.47
N VAL A 118 -0.29 -19.50 -5.51
CA VAL A 118 0.50 -18.26 -5.49
C VAL A 118 1.34 -18.11 -6.76
N SER A 119 1.99 -19.19 -7.20
CA SER A 119 2.76 -19.21 -8.45
C SER A 119 1.88 -18.92 -9.67
N ASP A 120 0.72 -19.57 -9.78
CA ASP A 120 -0.22 -19.40 -10.88
C ASP A 120 -0.70 -17.94 -10.96
N VAL A 121 -1.12 -17.38 -9.82
CA VAL A 121 -1.55 -15.99 -9.69
C VAL A 121 -0.44 -15.01 -10.08
N GLN A 122 0.81 -15.28 -9.68
CA GLN A 122 1.96 -14.46 -10.10
C GLN A 122 2.22 -14.55 -11.60
N GLN A 123 2.13 -15.75 -12.18
CA GLN A 123 2.33 -15.97 -13.62
C GLN A 123 1.27 -15.26 -14.47
N TRP A 124 0.01 -15.19 -14.01
CA TRP A 124 -1.07 -14.43 -14.67
C TRP A 124 -0.70 -12.97 -14.90
N THR A 125 0.13 -12.39 -14.03
CA THR A 125 0.56 -10.99 -14.18
C THR A 125 1.66 -10.78 -15.23
N THR A 126 2.35 -11.85 -15.65
CA THR A 126 3.55 -11.80 -16.50
C THR A 126 3.32 -12.25 -17.93
N GLY A 127 2.33 -13.12 -18.17
CA GLY A 127 2.04 -13.70 -19.48
C GLY A 127 1.05 -12.88 -20.32
N THR A 128 0.99 -13.22 -21.62
CA THR A 128 -0.15 -12.90 -22.49
C THR A 128 -1.41 -13.50 -21.85
N PRO A 129 -2.54 -12.77 -21.78
CA PRO A 129 -3.74 -13.28 -21.12
C PRO A 129 -4.24 -14.50 -21.89
N ILE A 130 -3.89 -15.71 -21.42
CA ILE A 130 -4.70 -16.88 -21.69
C ILE A 130 -6.00 -16.56 -20.99
N GLN A 131 -7.02 -16.18 -21.77
CA GLN A 131 -8.35 -15.85 -21.26
C GLN A 131 -8.92 -17.09 -20.57
N ASN A 132 -8.54 -17.31 -19.32
CA ASN A 132 -9.03 -18.39 -18.51
C ASN A 132 -10.29 -17.87 -17.82
N ASP A 133 -11.42 -18.56 -17.93
CA ASP A 133 -12.69 -18.09 -17.39
C ASP A 133 -12.61 -17.85 -15.87
N LEU A 134 -11.78 -18.63 -15.18
CA LEU A 134 -11.47 -18.43 -13.76
C LEU A 134 -10.84 -17.06 -13.46
N GLN A 135 -9.92 -16.59 -14.31
CA GLN A 135 -9.30 -15.27 -14.13
C GLN A 135 -10.37 -14.16 -14.25
N LYS A 136 -11.24 -14.24 -15.26
CA LYS A 136 -12.33 -13.28 -15.46
C LYS A 136 -13.30 -13.28 -14.27
N THR A 137 -13.63 -14.46 -13.74
CA THR A 137 -14.48 -14.60 -12.55
C THR A 137 -13.83 -13.95 -11.33
N ILE A 138 -12.55 -14.22 -11.08
CA ILE A 138 -11.81 -13.65 -9.94
C ILE A 138 -11.73 -12.12 -10.06
N GLU A 139 -11.38 -11.60 -11.24
CA GLU A 139 -11.33 -10.15 -11.49
C GLU A 139 -12.71 -9.50 -11.30
N GLY A 140 -13.77 -10.14 -11.79
CA GLY A 140 -15.15 -9.68 -11.59
C GLY A 140 -15.57 -9.64 -10.12
N LEU A 141 -15.26 -10.69 -9.36
CA LEU A 141 -15.52 -10.75 -7.91
C LEU A 141 -14.74 -9.65 -7.17
N TYR A 142 -13.46 -9.48 -7.49
CA TYR A 142 -12.62 -8.46 -6.90
C TYR A 142 -13.18 -7.03 -7.13
N LEU A 143 -13.57 -6.73 -8.36
CA LEU A 143 -14.19 -5.44 -8.70
C LEU A 143 -15.53 -5.25 -7.98
N SER A 144 -16.37 -6.28 -7.90
CA SER A 144 -17.64 -6.24 -7.18
C SER A 144 -17.44 -5.94 -5.70
N ILE A 145 -16.47 -6.57 -5.05
CA ILE A 145 -16.11 -6.31 -3.65
C ILE A 145 -15.66 -4.85 -3.49
N LYS A 146 -14.73 -4.37 -4.34
CA LYS A 146 -14.28 -2.96 -4.28
C LYS A 146 -15.44 -1.97 -4.41
N GLN A 147 -16.36 -2.20 -5.34
CA GLN A 147 -17.54 -1.35 -5.55
C GLN A 147 -18.46 -1.36 -4.33
N ARG A 148 -18.74 -2.53 -3.75
CA ARG A 148 -19.56 -2.65 -2.54
C ARG A 148 -18.91 -1.97 -1.33
N THR A 149 -17.61 -2.17 -1.11
CA THR A 149 -16.87 -1.49 -0.04
C THR A 149 -16.94 0.05 -0.21
N PHE A 150 -16.78 0.54 -1.44
CA PHE A 150 -16.91 1.98 -1.72
C PHE A 150 -18.33 2.49 -1.46
N GLN A 151 -19.37 1.74 -1.86
CA GLN A 151 -20.77 2.08 -1.57
C GLN A 151 -21.05 2.12 -0.07
N LEU A 152 -20.58 1.13 0.69
CA LEU A 152 -20.71 1.11 2.16
C LEU A 152 -20.03 2.31 2.79
N TYR A 153 -18.81 2.65 2.36
CA TYR A 153 -18.10 3.84 2.86
C TYR A 153 -18.89 5.12 2.60
N ARG A 154 -19.47 5.27 1.39
CA ARG A 154 -20.31 6.42 1.03
C ARG A 154 -21.59 6.49 1.86
N GLN A 155 -22.21 5.36 2.17
CA GLN A 155 -23.40 5.29 3.02
C GLN A 155 -23.07 5.65 4.48
N SER A 156 -21.98 5.10 5.03
CA SER A 156 -21.54 5.40 6.42
C SER A 156 -20.98 6.81 6.59
N GLY A 157 -20.35 7.37 5.55
CA GLY A 157 -19.80 8.73 5.56
C GLY A 157 -20.85 9.82 5.31
N GLY A 158 -22.03 9.46 4.79
CA GLY A 158 -23.15 10.37 4.55
C GLY A 158 -23.93 10.78 5.81
N ASN A 159 -23.80 10.04 6.91
CA ASN A 159 -24.50 10.30 8.19
C ASN A 159 -23.73 11.25 9.14
N LYS A 160 -22.97 12.20 8.58
CA LYS A 160 -22.41 13.33 9.33
C LYS A 160 -22.84 14.64 8.70
N ARG A 161 -24.11 14.98 8.85
CA ARG A 161 -24.64 16.34 8.75
C ARG A 161 -25.61 16.56 9.89
#